data_AF-A0A851SGY3-F1
#
_entry.id   AF-A0A851SGY3-F1
#
_cell.length_a   1.000
_cell.length_b   1.000
_cell.length_c   1.000
_cell.angle_alpha   90.00
_cell.angle_beta   90.00
_cell.angle_gamma   90.00
#
_symmetry.space_group_name_H-M   'P 1'
#
loop_
_entity.id
_entity.type
_entity.pdbx_description
1 polymer ?
#
loop_
_entity_poly.entity_id
_entity_poly.type
_entity_poly.pdbx_seq_one_letter_code
_entity_poly.pdbx_strand_id
1 'polypeptide(L)'
;NARRWDNLCWSQPCSPQGTERATGTAKQSVKHQALLCDQPSDEGEPSASPEPRGALLQGSQLYTVIDVVPVRRWKEFMRMLELREAEIELVELEVAHIRDQQYEMLKRWCQQTNATLDHVFTALERMELAGCAEALRQSLPVGP
;
A
#
# COMPACT_ATOMS: atom_id res chain seq x y z
N ASN A 1 -21.42 -1.91 -24.36
CA ASN A 1 -21.80 -1.89 -22.92
C ASN A 1 -20.88 -0.94 -22.18
N ALA A 2 -21.23 0.34 -22.17
CA ALA A 2 -20.47 1.40 -21.52
C ALA A 2 -21.23 1.88 -20.27
N ARG A 3 -20.61 1.77 -19.10
CA ARG A 3 -21.04 2.45 -17.86
C ARG A 3 -19.85 3.34 -17.49
N ARG A 4 -19.74 4.55 -18.04
CA ARG A 4 -20.35 5.79 -17.55
C ARG A 4 -20.07 6.01 -16.06
N TRP A 5 -18.82 6.36 -15.77
CA TRP A 5 -18.39 6.92 -14.50
C TRP A 5 -18.71 8.42 -14.56
N ASP A 6 -19.95 8.78 -14.25
CA ASP A 6 -20.36 10.16 -14.00
C ASP A 6 -20.59 10.27 -12.48
N ASN A 7 -19.65 10.87 -11.73
CA ASN A 7 -19.54 12.32 -11.44
C ASN A 7 -20.33 12.73 -10.17
N LEU A 8 -19.73 13.68 -9.43
CA LEU A 8 -20.10 14.31 -8.14
C LEU A 8 -19.48 13.60 -6.90
N CYS A 9 -18.43 14.10 -6.24
CA CYS A 9 -18.11 15.50 -5.91
C CYS A 9 -16.58 15.75 -5.97
N TRP A 10 -16.06 16.32 -7.06
CA TRP A 10 -14.69 16.85 -7.07
C TRP A 10 -14.62 18.20 -7.77
N SER A 11 -15.22 19.21 -7.15
CA SER A 11 -15.00 20.59 -7.53
C SER A 11 -14.74 21.42 -6.29
N GLN A 12 -13.48 21.50 -5.88
CA GLN A 12 -12.80 22.80 -5.70
C GLN A 12 -11.32 22.59 -5.33
N PRO A 13 -10.38 23.27 -6.02
CA PRO A 13 -9.01 23.42 -5.55
C PRO A 13 -8.92 24.58 -4.54
N CYS A 14 -8.47 24.32 -3.32
CA CYS A 14 -7.97 25.39 -2.44
C CYS A 14 -6.59 25.83 -2.93
N SER A 15 -6.49 27.07 -3.41
CA SER A 15 -5.20 27.73 -3.69
C SER A 15 -4.42 28.00 -2.41
N PRO A 16 -3.11 27.69 -2.34
CA PRO A 16 -2.24 28.28 -1.34
C PRO A 16 -1.58 29.54 -1.91
N GLN A 17 -1.88 30.70 -1.32
CA GLN A 17 -1.00 31.87 -1.38
C GLN A 17 -0.19 31.90 -0.09
N GLY A 18 1.13 31.91 -0.25
CA GLY A 18 2.11 31.99 0.82
C GLY A 18 3.50 32.03 0.23
N THR A 19 3.89 33.20 -0.28
CA THR A 19 5.29 33.66 -0.28
C THR A 19 5.88 33.40 1.12
N GLU A 20 7.12 32.94 1.26
CA GLU A 20 8.28 33.81 1.32
C GLU A 20 9.60 33.01 1.18
N ARG A 21 10.59 33.67 0.56
CA ARG A 21 11.97 33.21 0.40
C ARG A 21 12.75 33.41 1.70
N ALA A 22 13.65 32.49 2.03
CA ALA A 22 14.83 32.81 2.81
C ALA A 22 16.03 31.97 2.37
N THR A 23 17.09 32.69 2.00
CA THR A 23 18.42 32.23 1.62
C THR A 23 19.15 31.72 2.87
N GLY A 24 19.77 30.53 2.78
CA GLY A 24 20.60 29.99 3.85
C GLY A 24 21.70 29.11 3.29
N THR A 25 22.84 29.72 2.98
CA THR A 25 24.13 29.06 2.72
C THR A 25 24.71 28.50 4.01
N ALA A 26 25.06 27.22 4.08
CA ALA A 26 26.14 26.73 4.94
C ALA A 26 26.62 25.34 4.51
N LYS A 27 27.93 25.25 4.26
CA LYS A 27 28.70 24.03 3.98
C LYS A 27 28.90 23.25 5.29
N GLN A 28 28.86 21.92 5.27
CA GLN A 28 30.01 21.17 5.79
C GLN A 28 30.05 19.71 5.33
N SER A 29 31.12 19.43 4.59
CA SER A 29 31.64 18.13 4.20
C SER A 29 32.07 17.33 5.43
N VAL A 30 31.43 16.19 5.70
CA VAL A 30 31.97 15.16 6.59
C VAL A 30 32.55 14.05 5.73
N LYS A 31 33.88 14.04 5.70
CA LYS A 31 34.74 13.11 4.98
C LYS A 31 35.17 12.04 5.97
N HIS A 32 34.58 10.85 5.89
CA HIS A 32 35.12 9.66 6.55
C HIS A 32 35.27 8.56 5.50
N GLN A 33 36.40 8.64 4.81
CA GLN A 33 36.97 7.57 4.00
C GLN A 33 38.05 6.88 4.83
N ALA A 34 38.14 5.56 4.64
CA ALA A 34 39.14 4.60 5.12
C ALA A 34 38.72 3.79 6.36
N LEU A 35 38.23 2.58 6.10
CA LEU A 35 38.92 1.36 6.53
C LEU A 35 38.52 0.22 5.59
N LEU A 36 39.48 -0.14 4.73
CA LEU A 36 39.47 -1.35 3.92
C LEU A 36 39.50 -2.56 4.86
N CYS A 37 38.48 -3.42 4.80
CA CYS A 37 38.64 -4.82 5.11
C CYS A 37 38.92 -5.54 3.78
N ASP A 38 40.18 -5.88 3.59
CA ASP A 38 40.63 -6.85 2.60
C ASP A 38 39.99 -8.21 2.98
N GLN A 39 39.13 -8.74 2.12
CA GLN A 39 38.69 -10.14 2.21
C GLN A 39 38.99 -10.83 0.89
N PRO A 40 39.77 -11.93 0.91
CA PRO A 40 40.05 -12.70 -0.29
C PRO A 40 38.79 -13.44 -0.72
N SER A 41 38.52 -13.38 -2.03
CA SER A 41 37.51 -14.15 -2.72
C SER A 41 37.63 -15.64 -2.40
N ASP A 42 36.52 -16.23 -1.96
CA ASP A 42 36.22 -17.62 -2.28
C ASP A 42 34.76 -17.69 -2.75
N GLU A 43 34.58 -18.36 -3.88
CA GLU A 43 33.43 -18.29 -4.74
C GLU A 43 32.20 -18.99 -4.15
N GLY A 44 31.03 -18.35 -4.25
CA GLY A 44 29.76 -18.97 -3.85
C GLY A 44 28.58 -17.99 -3.79
N GLU A 45 28.24 -17.36 -4.90
CA GLU A 45 26.86 -16.89 -5.15
C GLU A 45 26.26 -17.81 -6.22
N PRO A 46 24.98 -18.20 -6.14
CA PRO A 46 23.94 -17.21 -5.91
C PRO A 46 22.87 -17.59 -4.88
N SER A 47 22.19 -16.56 -4.41
CA SER A 47 20.76 -16.56 -4.12
C SER A 47 20.35 -17.27 -2.83
N ALA A 48 20.52 -16.55 -1.72
CA ALA A 48 19.50 -16.58 -0.69
C ALA A 48 18.96 -15.16 -0.49
N SER A 49 18.33 -14.63 -1.56
CA SER A 49 17.26 -13.66 -1.37
C SER A 49 16.30 -14.28 -0.35
N PRO A 50 15.95 -13.61 0.77
CA PRO A 50 14.92 -14.13 1.66
C PRO A 50 13.60 -14.14 0.87
N GLU A 51 13.33 -15.27 0.21
CA GLU A 51 12.05 -15.53 -0.44
C GLU A 51 10.92 -15.47 0.59
N PRO A 52 9.74 -15.04 0.15
CA PRO A 52 8.96 -14.02 0.81
C PRO A 52 8.27 -14.61 2.03
N ARG A 53 8.26 -13.84 3.11
CA ARG A 53 7.55 -14.17 4.36
C ARG A 53 6.05 -14.09 4.05
N GLY A 54 5.48 -15.17 3.49
CA GLY A 54 4.19 -15.14 2.82
C GLY A 54 4.26 -14.30 1.54
N ALA A 55 3.48 -14.62 0.52
CA ALA A 55 3.39 -13.80 -0.69
C ALA A 55 2.69 -12.48 -0.34
N LEU A 56 3.42 -11.57 0.32
CA LEU A 56 2.96 -10.23 0.63
C LEU A 56 2.48 -9.61 -0.69
N LEU A 57 1.23 -9.16 -0.68
CA LEU A 57 0.63 -8.52 -1.83
C LEU A 57 1.58 -7.43 -2.34
N GLN A 58 1.90 -7.48 -3.63
CA GLN A 58 2.74 -6.44 -4.23
C GLN A 58 1.98 -5.12 -4.30
N GLY A 59 2.71 -4.00 -4.34
CA GLY A 59 2.10 -2.65 -4.35
C GLY A 59 1.04 -2.47 -5.44
N SER A 60 1.24 -3.06 -6.63
CA SER A 60 0.24 -3.06 -7.71
C SER A 60 -1.05 -3.79 -7.35
N GLN A 61 -0.95 -4.94 -6.68
CA GLN A 61 -2.09 -5.75 -6.25
C GLN A 61 -2.91 -5.02 -5.17
N LEU A 62 -2.26 -4.25 -4.29
CA LEU A 62 -2.95 -3.42 -3.30
C LEU A 62 -3.87 -2.40 -3.96
N TYR A 63 -3.41 -1.73 -5.01
CA TYR A 63 -4.26 -0.79 -5.77
C TYR A 63 -5.41 -1.49 -6.45
N THR A 64 -5.20 -2.70 -6.97
CA THR A 64 -6.31 -3.50 -7.52
C THR A 64 -7.39 -3.79 -6.47
N VAL A 65 -7.01 -4.10 -5.23
CA VAL A 65 -7.96 -4.27 -4.12
C VAL A 65 -8.68 -2.96 -3.80
N ILE A 66 -7.97 -1.83 -3.77
CA ILE A 66 -8.55 -0.50 -3.53
C ILE A 66 -9.60 -0.14 -4.58
N ASP A 67 -9.32 -0.45 -5.86
CA ASP A 67 -10.20 -0.10 -6.97
C ASP A 67 -11.50 -0.92 -6.99
N VAL A 68 -11.48 -2.16 -6.49
CA VAL A 68 -12.67 -3.05 -6.51
C VAL A 68 -13.52 -2.97 -5.24
N VAL A 69 -12.94 -2.57 -4.10
CA VAL A 69 -13.67 -2.53 -2.81
C VAL A 69 -14.34 -1.17 -2.62
N PRO A 70 -15.66 -1.11 -2.37
CA PRO A 70 -16.36 0.14 -2.14
C PRO A 70 -15.83 0.92 -0.93
N VAL A 71 -15.47 2.19 -1.11
CA VAL A 71 -14.95 3.08 -0.04
C VAL A 71 -15.85 3.09 1.20
N ARG A 72 -17.18 3.07 1.02
CA ARG A 72 -18.14 3.08 2.14
C ARG A 72 -18.05 1.85 3.05
N ARG A 73 -17.58 0.72 2.52
CA ARG A 73 -17.42 -0.55 3.26
C ARG A 73 -15.97 -0.84 3.60
N TRP A 74 -15.07 0.12 3.39
CA TRP A 74 -13.64 -0.09 3.55
C TRP A 74 -13.21 -0.44 4.98
N LYS A 75 -13.71 0.30 5.97
CA LYS A 75 -13.37 0.03 7.39
C LYS A 75 -13.89 -1.35 7.84
N GLU A 76 -15.09 -1.71 7.40
CA GLU A 76 -15.67 -3.05 7.64
C GLU A 76 -14.76 -4.13 7.03
N PHE A 77 -14.29 -3.91 5.80
CA PHE A 77 -13.35 -4.79 5.14
C PHE A 77 -12.02 -4.93 5.89
N MET A 78 -11.41 -3.82 6.34
CA MET A 78 -10.17 -3.89 7.11
C MET A 78 -10.35 -4.60 8.46
N ARG A 79 -11.51 -4.47 9.11
CA ARG A 79 -11.84 -5.24 10.32
C ARG A 79 -11.98 -6.74 10.01
N MET A 80 -12.54 -7.11 8.86
CA MET A 80 -12.65 -8.51 8.42
C MET A 80 -11.30 -9.12 8.07
N LEU A 81 -10.35 -8.31 7.62
CA LEU A 81 -8.95 -8.69 7.46
C LEU A 81 -8.18 -8.72 8.80
N GLU A 82 -8.87 -8.48 9.92
CA GLU A 82 -8.31 -8.49 11.27
C GLU A 82 -7.22 -7.43 11.49
N LEU A 83 -7.24 -6.33 10.73
CA LEU A 83 -6.47 -5.14 11.09
C LEU A 83 -7.06 -4.53 12.36
N ARG A 84 -6.20 -4.28 13.35
CA ARG A 84 -6.62 -3.72 14.65
C ARG A 84 -7.31 -2.37 14.46
N GLU A 85 -8.36 -2.12 15.23
CA GLU A 85 -9.10 -0.85 15.14
C GLU A 85 -8.21 0.36 15.43
N ALA A 86 -7.29 0.24 16.39
CA ALA A 86 -6.31 1.28 16.69
C ALA A 86 -5.43 1.64 15.48
N GLU A 87 -5.07 0.66 14.63
CA GLU A 87 -4.29 0.91 13.42
C GLU A 87 -5.14 1.59 12.35
N ILE A 88 -6.40 1.20 12.21
CA ILE A 88 -7.36 1.85 11.30
C ILE A 88 -7.54 3.32 11.69
N GLU A 89 -7.78 3.60 12.97
CA GLU A 89 -7.95 4.96 13.49
C GLU A 89 -6.68 5.80 13.33
N LEU A 90 -5.51 5.20 13.59
CA LEU A 90 -4.22 5.88 13.43
C LEU A 90 -4.00 6.31 11.97
N VAL A 91 -4.30 5.44 11.00
CA VAL A 91 -4.16 5.79 9.56
C VAL A 91 -5.09 6.94 9.19
N GLU A 92 -6.34 6.93 9.66
CA GLU A 92 -7.31 8.01 9.39
C GLU A 92 -6.85 9.36 9.94
N LEU A 93 -6.13 9.36 11.06
CA LEU A 93 -5.57 10.56 11.68
C LEU A 93 -4.31 11.06 10.95
N GLU A 94 -3.43 10.16 10.54
CA GLU A 94 -2.13 10.49 9.93
C GLU A 94 -2.23 10.85 8.45
N VAL A 95 -3.17 10.24 7.73
CA VAL A 95 -3.24 10.33 6.27
C VAL A 95 -4.49 11.08 5.86
N ALA A 96 -4.32 12.23 5.22
CA ALA A 96 -5.46 13.09 4.85
C ALA A 96 -6.28 12.55 3.66
N HIS A 97 -5.62 11.90 2.69
CA HIS A 97 -6.27 11.44 1.47
C HIS A 97 -6.83 10.04 1.63
N ILE A 98 -8.12 9.87 1.34
CA ILE A 98 -8.83 8.58 1.51
C ILE A 98 -8.12 7.44 0.78
N ARG A 99 -7.71 7.65 -0.48
CA ARG A 99 -7.03 6.59 -1.24
C ARG A 99 -5.71 6.17 -0.61
N ASP A 100 -4.98 7.14 -0.06
CA ASP A 100 -3.71 6.89 0.63
C ASP A 100 -3.97 6.21 1.99
N GLN A 101 -5.07 6.54 2.68
CA GLN A 101 -5.51 5.80 3.87
C GLN A 101 -5.77 4.34 3.54
N GLN A 102 -6.52 4.07 2.47
CA GLN A 102 -6.82 2.70 2.03
C GLN A 102 -5.54 1.91 1.74
N TYR A 103 -4.59 2.53 1.04
CA TYR A 103 -3.30 1.92 0.77
C TYR A 103 -2.49 1.65 2.05
N GLU A 104 -2.36 2.64 2.93
CA GLU A 104 -1.58 2.48 4.16
C GLU A 104 -2.22 1.48 5.15
N MET A 105 -3.56 1.38 5.19
CA MET A 105 -4.26 0.33 5.94
C MET A 105 -3.90 -1.07 5.43
N LEU A 106 -3.98 -1.30 4.11
CA LEU A 106 -3.62 -2.58 3.52
C LEU A 106 -2.14 -2.92 3.73
N LYS A 107 -1.26 -1.93 3.58
CA LYS A 107 0.18 -2.09 3.79
C LYS A 107 0.50 -2.49 5.23
N ARG A 108 -0.12 -1.84 6.23
CA ARG A 108 0.03 -2.22 7.65
C ARG A 108 -0.51 -3.62 7.92
N TRP A 109 -1.66 -3.97 7.35
CA TRP A 109 -2.20 -5.33 7.43
C TRP A 109 -1.22 -6.36 6.87
N CYS A 110 -0.61 -6.10 5.71
CA CYS A 110 0.42 -6.95 5.11
C CYS A 110 1.67 -7.11 5.98
N GLN A 111 2.04 -6.08 6.75
CA GLN A 111 3.20 -6.15 7.65
C GLN A 111 2.91 -6.92 8.94
N GLN A 112 1.66 -6.90 9.41
CA GLN A 112 1.26 -7.50 10.69
C GLN A 112 0.77 -8.95 10.57
N THR A 113 0.33 -9.36 9.38
CA THR A 113 -0.27 -10.66 9.12
C THR A 113 0.43 -11.35 7.96
N ASN A 114 0.21 -12.66 7.81
CA ASN A 114 0.61 -13.38 6.60
C ASN A 114 -0.40 -13.05 5.49
N ALA A 115 -0.37 -11.81 5.00
CA ALA A 115 -1.33 -11.30 4.04
C ALA A 115 -1.21 -12.08 2.73
N THR A 116 -2.33 -12.70 2.36
CA THR A 116 -2.49 -13.44 1.12
C THR A 116 -3.76 -12.98 0.42
N LEU A 117 -3.83 -13.20 -0.90
CA LEU A 117 -5.06 -12.98 -1.65
C LEU A 117 -6.23 -13.82 -1.12
N ASP A 118 -5.94 -14.99 -0.54
CA ASP A 118 -6.96 -15.88 0.02
C ASP A 118 -7.74 -15.23 1.17
N HIS A 119 -7.03 -14.52 2.07
CA HIS A 119 -7.67 -13.73 3.14
C HIS A 119 -8.54 -12.61 2.56
N VAL A 120 -8.09 -11.96 1.48
CA VAL A 120 -8.87 -10.92 0.78
C VAL A 120 -10.14 -11.51 0.19
N PHE A 121 -10.05 -12.61 -0.57
CA PHE A 121 -11.22 -13.26 -1.15
C PHE A 121 -12.20 -13.74 -0.08
N THR A 122 -11.69 -14.36 0.98
CA THR A 122 -12.51 -14.81 2.11
C THR A 122 -13.24 -13.64 2.78
N ALA A 123 -12.57 -12.51 3.00
CA ALA A 123 -13.20 -11.32 3.57
C ALA A 123 -14.30 -10.76 2.65
N LEU A 124 -14.04 -10.70 1.34
CA LEU A 124 -15.04 -10.24 0.36
C LEU A 124 -16.27 -11.16 0.32
N GLU A 125 -16.09 -12.47 0.36
CA GLU A 125 -17.19 -13.43 0.37
C GLU A 125 -18.04 -13.31 1.65
N ARG A 126 -17.39 -13.20 2.81
CA ARG A 126 -18.10 -13.04 4.11
C ARG A 126 -18.85 -11.71 4.22
N MET A 127 -18.41 -10.69 3.49
CA MET A 127 -19.07 -9.39 3.40
C MET A 127 -20.15 -9.33 2.31
N GLU A 128 -20.45 -10.42 1.63
CA GLU A 128 -21.38 -10.47 0.49
C GLU A 128 -20.92 -9.58 -0.69
N LEU A 129 -19.60 -9.35 -0.81
CA LEU A 129 -18.95 -8.63 -1.89
C LEU A 129 -18.38 -9.59 -2.96
N ALA A 130 -19.11 -10.68 -3.25
CA ALA A 130 -18.69 -11.67 -4.24
C ALA A 130 -18.42 -11.05 -5.64
N GLY A 131 -19.20 -10.03 -6.04
CA GLY A 131 -18.94 -9.30 -7.28
C GLY A 131 -17.58 -8.57 -7.31
N CYS A 132 -17.12 -8.06 -6.17
CA CYS A 132 -15.79 -7.46 -6.04
C CYS A 132 -14.69 -8.53 -6.06
N ALA A 133 -14.93 -9.71 -5.46
CA ALA A 133 -14.01 -10.83 -5.52
C ALA A 133 -13.79 -11.30 -6.96
N GLU A 134 -14.85 -11.44 -7.75
CA GLU A 134 -14.73 -11.78 -9.18
C GLU A 134 -14.02 -10.70 -9.99
N ALA A 135 -14.31 -9.42 -9.75
CA ALA A 135 -13.61 -8.31 -10.40
C ALA A 135 -12.11 -8.30 -10.05
N LEU A 136 -11.76 -8.62 -8.81
CA LEU A 136 -10.37 -8.75 -8.35
C LEU A 136 -9.67 -9.90 -9.08
N ARG A 137 -10.30 -11.08 -9.17
CA ARG A 137 -9.76 -12.24 -9.90
C ARG A 137 -9.47 -11.93 -11.37
N GLN A 138 -10.31 -11.11 -12.02
CA GLN A 138 -10.13 -10.70 -13.41
C GLN A 138 -9.04 -9.63 -13.60
N SER A 139 -8.83 -8.81 -12.58
CA SER A 139 -7.88 -7.68 -12.63
C SER A 139 -6.47 -8.09 -12.23
N LEU A 140 -6.35 -9.13 -11.40
CA LEU A 140 -5.07 -9.73 -11.08
C LEU A 140 -4.57 -10.53 -12.28
N PRO A 141 -3.29 -10.37 -12.70
CA PRO A 141 -2.73 -11.19 -13.75
C PRO A 141 -2.75 -12.65 -13.28
N VAL A 142 -3.51 -13.49 -13.97
CA VAL A 142 -3.33 -14.95 -13.92
C VAL A 142 -1.87 -15.19 -14.33
N GLY A 143 -1.07 -15.72 -13.40
CA GLY A 143 0.32 -16.05 -13.69
C GLY A 143 0.44 -16.95 -14.93
N PRO A 144 1.56 -16.89 -15.67
CA PRO A 144 1.75 -17.60 -16.92
C PRO A 144 1.67 -19.13 -16.78
#